data_AF-A0A517Y484-F1
#
_entry.id   AF-A0A517Y484-F1
#
_cell.length_a   1.000
_cell.length_b   1.000
_cell.length_c   1.000
_cell.angle_alpha   90.00
_cell.angle_beta   90.00
_cell.angle_gamma   90.00
#
_symmetry.space_group_name_H-M   'P 1'
#
loop_
_entity.id
_entity.type
_entity.pdbx_description
1 polymer ?
#
loop_
_entity_poly.entity_id
_entity_poly.type
_entity_poly.pdbx_seq_one_letter_code
_entity_poly.pdbx_strand_id
1 'polypeptide(L)'
;MAKWEQLDAQRWRGWRSEVYREQTQYFRNHQHRMDYPRYIANGWQIGSGPVESGCKRLVTQRLKGAGMRWKERGTNTMCHLRALLLSHPSQWNHYWAASEPTLHLQN
;
A
#
# COMPACT_ATOMS: atom_id res chain seq x y z
N MET A 1 -17.00 -0.17 25.39
CA MET A 1 -16.38 -1.51 25.30
C MET A 1 -16.55 -1.99 23.88
N ALA A 2 -15.46 -2.26 23.17
CA ALA A 2 -15.55 -2.73 21.79
C ALA A 2 -16.09 -4.17 21.77
N LYS A 3 -16.98 -4.51 20.81
CA LYS A 3 -17.65 -5.82 20.72
C LYS A 3 -16.67 -7.02 20.74
N TRP A 4 -15.43 -6.83 20.29
CA TRP A 4 -14.39 -7.86 20.27
C TRP A 4 -13.84 -8.23 21.65
N GLU A 5 -14.00 -7.36 22.66
CA GLU A 5 -13.58 -7.63 24.04
C GLU A 5 -14.49 -8.66 24.72
N GLN A 6 -15.65 -8.95 24.13
CA GLN A 6 -16.59 -9.97 24.57
C GLN A 6 -16.28 -11.35 23.97
N LEU A 7 -15.30 -11.47 23.07
CA LEU A 7 -14.88 -12.76 22.55
C LEU A 7 -14.17 -13.53 23.66
N ASP A 8 -14.81 -14.60 24.13
CA ASP A 8 -14.42 -15.31 25.35
C ASP A 8 -13.03 -15.95 25.26
N ALA A 9 -12.10 -15.46 26.09
CA ALA A 9 -10.75 -16.00 26.23
C ALA A 9 -10.74 -17.40 26.86
N GLN A 10 -11.80 -17.79 27.59
CA GLN A 10 -11.86 -19.06 28.32
C GLN A 10 -11.89 -20.29 27.41
N ARG A 11 -12.14 -20.09 26.11
CA ARG A 11 -12.20 -21.16 25.11
C ARG A 11 -10.83 -21.62 24.60
N TRP A 12 -9.80 -20.77 24.67
CA TRP A 12 -8.51 -21.03 24.02
C TRP A 12 -7.46 -21.58 24.99
N ARG A 13 -6.73 -22.64 24.62
CA ARG A 13 -5.69 -23.27 25.43
C ARG A 13 -4.35 -23.34 24.69
N GLY A 14 -3.25 -23.41 25.44
CA GLY A 14 -1.90 -23.50 24.90
C GLY A 14 -1.56 -22.30 23.99
N TRP A 15 -0.88 -22.56 22.88
CA TRP A 15 -0.46 -21.52 21.93
C TRP A 15 -1.60 -20.65 21.38
N ARG A 16 -2.84 -21.16 21.35
CA ARG A 16 -4.02 -20.39 20.91
C ARG A 16 -4.39 -19.28 21.90
N SER A 17 -4.15 -19.50 23.19
CA SER A 17 -4.33 -18.46 24.21
C SER A 17 -3.33 -17.33 24.03
N GLU A 18 -2.10 -17.66 23.63
CA GLU A 18 -1.05 -16.68 23.37
C GLU A 18 -1.39 -15.83 22.13
N VAL A 19 -1.77 -16.48 21.02
CA VAL A 19 -2.23 -15.75 19.81
C VAL A 19 -3.44 -14.86 20.14
N TYR A 20 -4.42 -15.36 20.89
CA TYR A 20 -5.56 -14.55 21.30
C TYR A 20 -5.14 -13.31 22.10
N ARG A 21 -4.19 -13.48 23.04
CA ARG A 21 -3.63 -12.37 23.83
C ARG A 21 -2.97 -11.32 22.92
N GLU A 22 -2.08 -11.76 22.03
CA GLU A 22 -1.36 -10.88 21.09
C GLU A 22 -2.32 -10.10 20.18
N GLN A 23 -3.27 -10.78 19.55
CA GLN A 23 -4.22 -10.14 18.64
C GLN A 23 -5.12 -9.14 19.38
N THR A 24 -5.62 -9.50 20.56
CA THR A 24 -6.47 -8.60 21.36
C THR A 24 -5.70 -7.35 21.79
N GLN A 25 -4.44 -7.52 22.22
CA GLN A 25 -3.57 -6.39 22.56
C GLN A 25 -3.30 -5.50 21.35
N TYR A 26 -3.05 -6.08 20.17
CA TYR A 26 -2.87 -5.33 18.93
C TYR A 26 -4.10 -4.46 18.62
N PHE A 27 -5.31 -5.04 18.65
CA PHE A 27 -6.53 -4.29 18.38
C PHE A 27 -6.80 -3.19 19.41
N ARG A 28 -6.54 -3.45 20.70
CA ARG A 28 -6.66 -2.43 21.75
C ARG A 28 -5.72 -1.25 21.49
N ASN A 29 -4.44 -1.53 21.22
CA ASN A 29 -3.44 -0.50 20.96
C ASN A 29 -3.77 0.35 19.72
N HIS A 30 -4.43 -0.25 18.72
CA HIS A 30 -4.78 0.41 17.45
C HIS A 30 -6.23 0.87 17.36
N GLN A 31 -7.00 0.85 18.46
CA GLN A 31 -8.41 1.24 18.46
C GLN A 31 -8.66 2.64 17.89
N HIS A 32 -7.76 3.58 18.16
CA HIS A 32 -7.80 4.94 17.62
C HIS A 32 -7.74 5.02 16.09
N ARG A 33 -7.30 3.96 15.40
CA ARG A 33 -7.26 3.86 13.93
C ARG A 33 -8.48 3.17 13.33
N MET A 34 -9.41 2.68 14.15
CA MET A 34 -10.55 1.86 13.73
C MET A 34 -11.88 2.62 13.74
N ASP A 35 -11.88 3.92 13.49
CA ASP A 35 -13.12 4.71 13.31
C ASP A 35 -13.74 4.46 11.92
N TYR A 36 -14.06 3.19 11.66
CA TYR A 36 -14.66 2.75 10.40
C TYR A 36 -15.96 3.47 10.05
N PRO A 37 -16.88 3.76 11.00
CA PRO A 37 -18.10 4.51 10.68
C PRO A 37 -17.78 5.89 10.08
N ARG A 38 -16.85 6.65 10.67
CA ARG A 38 -16.41 7.93 10.12
C ARG A 38 -15.75 7.77 8.75
N TYR A 39 -14.91 6.76 8.57
CA TYR A 39 -14.21 6.54 7.30
C TYR A 39 -15.20 6.24 6.16
N ILE A 40 -16.21 5.40 6.43
CA ILE A 40 -17.27 5.07 5.48
C ILE A 40 -18.11 6.32 5.19
N ALA A 41 -18.48 7.11 6.21
CA ALA A 41 -19.24 8.34 6.02
C ALA A 41 -18.49 9.38 5.17
N ASN A 42 -17.16 9.41 5.26
CA ASN A 42 -16.30 10.26 4.41
C ASN A 42 -16.02 9.65 3.02
N GLY A 43 -16.55 8.47 2.71
CA GLY A 43 -16.31 7.78 1.44
C GLY A 43 -14.87 7.25 1.27
N TRP A 44 -14.12 7.09 2.36
CA TRP A 44 -12.74 6.61 2.31
C TRP A 44 -12.68 5.11 2.02
N GLN A 45 -11.70 4.70 1.22
CA GLN A 45 -11.44 3.29 0.96
C GLN A 45 -10.83 2.63 2.20
N ILE A 46 -11.58 1.74 2.84
CA ILE A 46 -11.15 0.98 4.03
C ILE A 46 -10.64 -0.43 3.71
N GLY A 47 -10.81 -0.89 2.47
CA GLY A 47 -10.34 -2.20 2.01
C GLY A 47 -8.90 -2.17 1.50
N SER A 48 -8.18 -3.27 1.65
CA SER A 48 -6.80 -3.41 1.17
C SER A 48 -6.68 -3.64 -0.33
N GLY A 49 -7.76 -4.02 -1.03
CA GLY A 49 -7.74 -4.43 -2.44
C GLY A 49 -7.06 -3.44 -3.40
N PRO A 50 -7.38 -2.13 -3.36
CA PRO A 50 -6.69 -1.13 -4.18
C PRO A 50 -5.19 -1.06 -3.90
N VAL A 51 -4.78 -1.15 -2.63
CA VAL A 51 -3.37 -1.14 -2.23
C VAL A 51 -2.65 -2.41 -2.70
N GLU A 52 -3.25 -3.58 -2.48
CA GLU A 52 -2.70 -4.87 -2.92
C GLU A 52 -2.58 -4.96 -4.45
N SER A 53 -3.60 -4.50 -5.17
CA SER A 53 -3.59 -4.40 -6.64
C SER A 53 -2.49 -3.46 -7.12
N GLY A 54 -2.31 -2.32 -6.46
CA GLY A 54 -1.20 -1.39 -6.69
C GLY A 54 0.15 -2.08 -6.52
N CYS A 55 0.41 -2.70 -5.37
CA CYS A 55 1.65 -3.43 -5.09
C CYS A 55 1.93 -4.55 -6.11
N LYS A 56 0.88 -5.24 -6.57
CA LYS A 56 1.00 -6.31 -7.57
C LYS A 56 1.36 -5.75 -8.95
N ARG A 57 0.66 -4.71 -9.41
CA ARG A 57 0.81 -4.17 -10.78
C ARG A 57 2.01 -3.23 -10.94
N LEU A 58 2.23 -2.36 -9.97
CA LEU A 58 3.30 -1.35 -9.99
C LEU A 58 4.66 -1.99 -9.71
N VAL A 59 4.76 -2.73 -8.60
CA VAL A 59 6.04 -3.24 -8.10
C VAL A 59 6.29 -4.66 -8.61
N THR A 60 5.45 -5.62 -8.21
CA THR A 60 5.72 -7.06 -8.42
C THR A 60 5.88 -7.40 -9.89
N GLN A 61 4.93 -7.01 -10.75
CA GLN A 61 4.98 -7.32 -12.17
C GLN A 61 6.21 -6.76 -12.91
N ARG A 62 6.86 -5.71 -12.40
CA ARG A 62 8.01 -5.09 -13.07
C ARG A 62 9.35 -5.38 -12.44
N LEU A 63 9.38 -5.57 -11.13
CA LEU A 63 10.63 -5.69 -10.38
C LEU A 63 10.94 -7.12 -9.95
N LYS A 64 9.93 -8.00 -9.88
CA LYS A 64 10.09 -9.41 -9.46
C LYS A 64 10.04 -10.42 -10.61
N GLY A 65 10.26 -9.98 -11.85
CA GLY A 65 10.36 -10.89 -13.00
C GLY A 65 11.68 -11.67 -13.03
N ALA A 66 11.71 -12.77 -13.77
CA ALA A 66 12.89 -13.61 -13.90
C ALA A 66 14.10 -12.83 -14.45
N GLY A 67 15.28 -13.07 -13.87
CA GLY A 67 16.54 -12.45 -14.30
C GLY A 67 16.69 -10.96 -13.93
N MET A 68 15.70 -10.35 -13.27
CA MET A 68 15.75 -8.94 -12.91
C MET A 68 16.70 -8.70 -11.73
N ARG A 69 17.68 -7.83 -11.94
CA ARG A 69 18.59 -7.36 -10.89
C ARG A 69 18.55 -5.85 -10.86
N TRP A 70 18.35 -5.29 -9.68
CA TRP A 70 18.20 -3.86 -9.49
C TRP A 70 19.11 -3.37 -8.37
N LYS A 71 19.67 -2.17 -8.55
CA LYS A 71 20.15 -1.33 -7.45
C LYS A 71 18.97 -0.48 -6.96
N GLU A 72 19.02 -0.01 -5.72
CA GLU A 72 17.94 0.79 -5.11
C GLU A 72 17.54 2.01 -5.95
N ARG A 73 18.52 2.75 -6.49
CA ARG A 73 18.22 3.85 -7.42
C ARG A 73 17.40 3.39 -8.64
N GLY A 74 17.73 2.22 -9.19
CA GLY A 74 17.04 1.65 -10.34
C GLY A 74 15.62 1.19 -10.02
N THR A 75 15.40 0.56 -8.85
CA THR A 75 14.04 0.20 -8.42
C THR A 75 13.19 1.44 -8.22
N ASN A 76 13.75 2.49 -7.60
CA ASN A 76 13.02 3.72 -7.30
C ASN A 76 12.59 4.44 -8.59
N THR A 77 13.52 4.66 -9.54
CA THR A 77 13.19 5.29 -10.83
C THR A 77 12.14 4.49 -11.59
N MET A 78 12.27 3.16 -11.65
CA MET A 78 11.32 2.31 -12.37
C MET A 78 9.94 2.29 -11.72
N CYS A 79 9.86 2.28 -10.38
CA CYS A 79 8.60 2.41 -9.66
C CYS A 79 7.89 3.71 -10.01
N HIS A 80 8.59 4.84 -10.02
CA HIS A 80 8.02 6.14 -10.37
C HIS A 80 7.52 6.18 -11.82
N LEU A 81 8.33 5.74 -12.78
CA LEU A 81 7.92 5.67 -14.18
C LEU A 81 6.69 4.78 -14.37
N ARG A 82 6.64 3.64 -13.67
CA ARG A 82 5.51 2.73 -13.74
C ARG A 82 4.27 3.27 -13.02
N ALA A 83 4.44 4.04 -11.95
CA ALA A 83 3.36 4.77 -11.30
C ALA A 83 2.72 5.77 -12.27
N LEU A 84 3.53 6.57 -12.97
CA LEU A 84 3.06 7.51 -13.99
C LEU A 84 2.30 6.80 -15.11
N LEU A 85 2.86 5.69 -15.62
CA LEU A 85 2.24 4.89 -16.68
C LEU A 85 0.89 4.28 -16.28
N LEU A 86 0.75 3.83 -15.03
CA LEU A 86 -0.48 3.19 -14.53
C LEU A 86 -1.49 4.17 -13.95
N SER A 87 -1.11 5.45 -13.82
CA SER A 87 -1.98 6.53 -13.39
C SER A 87 -2.85 7.02 -14.55
N HIS A 88 -3.52 8.16 -14.38
CA HIS A 88 -4.29 8.79 -15.45
C HIS A 88 -3.41 9.01 -16.71
N PRO A 89 -3.88 8.71 -17.93
CA PRO A 89 -3.06 8.76 -19.15
C PRO A 89 -2.35 10.11 -19.39
N SER A 90 -2.96 11.21 -18.94
CA SER A 90 -2.34 12.54 -19.03
C SER A 90 -1.03 12.65 -18.24
N GLN A 91 -0.85 11.90 -17.15
CA GLN A 91 0.35 12.00 -16.31
C GLN A 91 1.59 11.49 -17.04
N TRP A 92 1.46 10.43 -17.82
CA TRP A 92 2.54 9.93 -18.66
C TRP A 92 2.92 10.97 -19.72
N ASN A 93 1.93 11.53 -20.41
CA ASN A 93 2.15 12.52 -21.46
C ASN A 93 2.74 13.82 -20.89
N HIS A 94 2.25 14.30 -19.75
CA HIS A 94 2.76 15.51 -19.09
C HIS A 94 4.21 15.34 -18.64
N TYR A 95 4.57 14.17 -18.10
CA TYR A 95 5.96 13.90 -17.70
C TYR A 95 6.91 14.05 -18.88
N TRP A 96 6.56 13.49 -20.04
CA TRP A 96 7.40 13.58 -21.23
C TRP A 96 7.39 14.96 -21.87
N ALA A 97 6.23 15.63 -21.94
CA ALA A 97 6.12 16.99 -22.47
C ALA A 97 6.92 18.01 -21.62
N ALA A 98 6.93 17.84 -20.29
CA ALA A 98 7.74 18.66 -19.39
C ALA A 98 9.24 18.33 -19.44
N SER A 99 9.60 17.16 -19.99
CA SER A 99 10.99 16.73 -20.17
C SER A 99 11.55 17.07 -21.55
N GLU A 100 10.77 17.71 -22.43
CA GLU A 100 11.33 18.26 -23.65
C GLU A 100 12.50 19.16 -23.28
N PRO A 101 13.70 18.92 -23.82
CA PRO A 101 14.83 19.73 -23.50
C PRO A 101 14.48 21.16 -23.89
N THR A 102 14.54 22.10 -22.95
CA THR A 102 14.84 23.47 -23.33
C THR A 102 16.18 23.37 -24.04
N LEU A 103 16.14 23.39 -25.38
CA LEU A 103 17.29 23.40 -26.27
C LEU A 103 18.07 24.69 -26.01
N HIS A 104 18.85 24.69 -24.92
CA HIS A 104 19.93 25.62 -24.65
C HIS A 104 21.27 25.04 -25.11
N LEU A 105 21.26 24.18 -26.12
CA LEU A 105 22.42 23.92 -26.96
C LEU A 105 22.36 24.88 -28.15
N GLN A 106 22.57 26.17 -27.86
CA GLN A 106 23.30 27.05 -28.75
C GLN A 106 24.77 26.90 -28.37
N ASN A 107 25.50 26.12 -29.17
CA ASN A 107 26.91 26.27 -29.56
C ASN A 107 27.41 24.97 -30.20
#